data_AF-A0A419I8G6-F1
#
_entry.id   AF-A0A419I8G6-F1
#
_cell.length_a   1.000
_cell.length_b   1.000
_cell.length_c   1.000
_cell.angle_alpha   90.00
_cell.angle_beta   90.00
_cell.angle_gamma   90.00
#
_symmetry.space_group_name_H-M   'P 1'
#
loop_
_entity.id
_entity.type
_entity.pdbx_description
1 polymer ?
#
loop_
_entity_poly.entity_id
_entity_poly.type
_entity_poly.pdbx_seq_one_letter_code
_entity_poly.pdbx_strand_id
1 'polypeptide(L)' 'MTTSNAEQPPHEELDGPALRDALFADKDVQPIRSVDGWARDDIFESADELHEFLDWVAAERKANLA' A
#
# COMPACT_ATOMS: atom_id res chain seq x y z
N MET A 1 42.06 5.91 15.39
CA MET A 1 41.60 6.34 14.06
C MET A 1 40.16 6.73 14.20
N THR A 2 39.88 8.03 14.13
CA THR A 2 38.57 8.61 14.43
C THR A 2 37.95 9.11 13.14
N THR A 3 36.61 9.04 13.10
CA THR A 3 35.66 9.67 12.18
C THR A 3 35.65 9.20 10.73
N SER A 4 34.61 8.43 10.40
CA SER A 4 33.70 8.87 9.34
C SER A 4 32.31 8.37 9.70
N ASN A 5 31.65 9.11 10.58
CA ASN A 5 30.21 9.03 10.69
C ASN A 5 29.72 9.64 9.38
N ALA A 6 29.29 8.81 8.43
CA ALA A 6 28.68 9.31 7.21
C ALA A 6 27.51 10.18 7.66
N GLU A 7 27.64 11.49 7.49
CA GLU A 7 26.55 12.44 7.64
C GLU A 7 25.50 12.00 6.61
N GLN A 8 24.56 11.20 7.08
CA GLN A 8 23.36 10.89 6.32
C GLN A 8 22.73 12.25 6.04
N PRO A 9 22.59 12.66 4.77
CA PRO A 9 22.01 13.96 4.47
C PRO A 9 20.67 14.01 5.21
N PRO A 10 20.35 15.11 5.91
CA PRO A 10 19.02 15.27 6.46
C PRO A 10 18.10 15.00 5.28
N HIS A 11 17.30 13.94 5.36
CA HIS A 11 16.25 13.75 4.39
C HIS A 11 15.45 15.03 4.51
N GLU A 12 15.59 15.91 3.53
CA GLU A 12 14.72 17.06 3.33
C GLU A 12 13.35 16.50 3.63
N GLU A 13 12.71 17.02 4.69
CA GLU A 13 11.45 16.51 5.18
C GLU A 13 10.49 16.67 4.00
N LEU A 14 10.43 15.66 3.13
CA LEU A 14 9.43 15.52 2.10
C LEU A 14 8.19 15.68 2.91
N ASP A 15 7.48 16.77 2.64
CA ASP A 15 6.43 17.34 3.45
C ASP A 15 5.32 16.28 3.54
N GLY A 16 5.55 15.26 4.36
CA GLY A 16 5.14 13.89 4.05
C GLY A 16 3.63 13.73 4.04
N PRO A 17 2.94 14.38 4.99
CA PRO A 17 1.50 14.57 4.93
C PRO A 17 1.05 15.41 3.73
N ALA A 18 1.67 16.56 3.46
CA ALA A 18 1.25 17.48 2.38
C ALA A 18 1.43 16.88 0.97
N LEU A 19 2.54 16.19 0.74
CA LEU A 19 2.83 15.46 -0.50
C LEU A 19 1.86 14.29 -0.69
N ARG A 20 1.55 13.54 0.38
CA ARG A 20 0.54 12.47 0.32
C ARG A 20 -0.84 13.03 0.00
N ASP A 21 -1.26 14.11 0.65
CA ASP A 21 -2.58 14.72 0.43
C ASP A 21 -2.70 15.29 -1.00
N ALA A 22 -1.63 15.89 -1.53
CA ALA A 22 -1.57 16.32 -2.92
C ALA A 22 -1.68 15.14 -3.91
N LEU A 23 -0.99 14.03 -3.62
CA LEU A 23 -1.09 12.79 -4.41
C LEU A 23 -2.50 12.19 -4.38
N PHE A 24 -3.16 12.19 -3.23
CA PHE A 24 -4.54 11.70 -3.10
C PHE A 24 -5.53 12.56 -3.86
N ALA A 25 -5.38 13.88 -3.80
CA ALA A 25 -6.20 14.81 -4.56
C ALA A 25 -6.00 14.68 -6.08
N ASP A 26 -4.75 14.53 -6.54
CA ASP A 26 -4.43 14.38 -7.98
C ASP A 26 -4.98 13.06 -8.56
N LYS A 27 -4.95 11.98 -7.78
CA LYS A 27 -5.38 10.66 -8.23
C LYS A 27 -6.87 10.38 -7.98
N ASP A 28 -7.57 11.29 -7.30
CA ASP A 28 -8.94 11.07 -6.80
C ASP A 28 -9.07 9.76 -6.01
N VAL A 29 -8.06 9.46 -5.18
CA VAL A 29 -8.00 8.23 -4.38
C VAL A 29 -8.10 8.57 -2.91
N GLN A 30 -9.01 7.88 -2.21
CA GLN A 30 -9.08 7.93 -0.75
C GLN A 30 -8.08 6.94 -0.12
N PRO A 31 -7.17 7.39 0.76
CA PRO A 31 -6.24 6.50 1.42
C PRO A 31 -6.95 5.55 2.38
N ILE A 32 -6.44 4.31 2.46
CA ILE A 32 -6.89 3.31 3.42
C ILE A 32 -6.53 3.79 4.83
N ARG A 33 -7.55 4.08 5.65
CA ARG A 33 -7.37 4.57 7.04
C ARG A 33 -7.41 3.44 8.07
N SER A 34 -8.12 2.35 7.78
CA SER A 34 -8.15 1.11 8.58
C SER A 34 -8.51 -0.06 7.67
N VAL A 35 -8.07 -1.26 8.06
CA VAL A 35 -8.54 -2.51 7.46
C VAL A 35 -10.06 -2.65 7.59
N ASP A 36 -10.65 -2.18 8.70
CA ASP A 36 -12.10 -2.22 8.91
C ASP A 36 -12.88 -1.30 7.95
N GLY A 37 -12.26 -0.19 7.52
CA GLY A 37 -12.84 0.68 6.49
C GLY A 37 -12.76 0.07 5.09
N TRP A 38 -11.97 -1.00 4.95
CA TRP A 38 -11.84 -1.80 3.75
C TRP A 38 -12.63 -3.11 3.83
N ALA A 39 -12.91 -3.64 5.02
CA ALA A 39 -13.79 -4.78 5.19
C ALA A 39 -15.25 -4.29 5.13
N ARG A 40 -15.73 -3.94 3.93
CA ARG A 40 -17.17 -3.75 3.74
C ARG A 40 -17.79 -5.13 3.55
N ASP A 41 -18.92 -5.35 4.22
CA ASP A 41 -19.65 -6.63 4.19
C ASP A 41 -20.15 -7.02 2.79
N ASP A 42 -20.06 -6.12 1.81
CA ASP A 42 -20.56 -6.25 0.43
C ASP A 42 -19.45 -6.32 -0.64
N ILE A 43 -18.18 -6.44 -0.26
CA ILE A 43 -17.07 -6.54 -1.24
C ILE A 43 -17.10 -7.86 -2.00
N PHE A 44 -17.52 -8.92 -1.32
CA PHE A 44 -17.77 -10.21 -1.91
C PHE A 44 -19.22 -10.58 -1.64
N GLU A 45 -19.93 -11.00 -2.67
CA GLU A 45 -21.30 -11.50 -2.61
C GLU A 45 -21.36 -12.83 -1.84
N SER A 46 -20.23 -13.54 -1.74
CA SER A 46 -20.13 -14.81 -1.01
C SER A 46 -18.72 -15.14 -0.53
N ALA A 47 -18.63 -16.09 0.40
CA ALA A 47 -17.34 -16.67 0.80
C ALA A 47 -16.66 -17.41 -0.37
N ASP A 48 -17.43 -18.03 -1.27
CA ASP A 48 -16.88 -18.75 -2.42
C ASP A 48 -16.17 -17.80 -3.39
N GLU A 49 -16.74 -16.62 -3.62
CA GLU A 49 -16.14 -15.56 -4.44
C GLU A 49 -14.81 -15.05 -3.84
N LEU A 50 -14.75 -14.88 -2.51
CA LEU A 50 -13.50 -14.56 -1.82
C LEU A 50 -12.43 -15.64 -2.05
N HIS A 51 -12.80 -16.93 -1.98
CA HIS A 51 -11.84 -18.02 -2.23
C HIS A 51 -11.35 -18.03 -3.67
N GLU A 52 -12.23 -17.82 -4.65
CA GLU A 52 -11.86 -17.72 -6.07
C GLU A 52 -10.86 -16.58 -6.31
N PHE A 53 -11.10 -15.40 -5.71
CA PHE A 53 -10.17 -14.27 -5.79
C PHE A 53 -8.80 -14.63 -5.20
N LEU A 54 -8.77 -15.29 -4.04
CA LEU A 54 -7.51 -15.68 -3.38
C LEU A 54 -6.73 -16.71 -4.20
N ASP A 55 -7.41 -17.66 -4.83
CA ASP A 55 -6.80 -18.65 -5.72
C ASP A 55 -6.19 -17.99 -6.95
N TRP A 56 -6.88 -17.02 -7.55
CA TRP A 56 -6.37 -16.24 -8.66
C TRP A 56 -5.11 -15.44 -8.29
N VAL A 57 -5.14 -14.71 -7.16
CA VAL A 57 -3.97 -13.95 -6.66
C VAL A 57 -2.77 -14.87 -6.41
N ALA A 58 -3.00 -16.05 -5.83
CA ALA A 58 -1.95 -17.01 -5.56
C ALA A 58 -1.33 -17.56 -6.86
N ALA A 59 -2.15 -17.84 -7.87
CA ALA A 59 -1.69 -18.28 -9.18
C ALA A 59 -0.86 -17.19 -9.89
N GLU A 60 -1.35 -15.95 -9.91
CA GLU A 60 -0.66 -14.81 -10.54
C GLU A 60 0.68 -14.52 -9.88
N ARG A 61 0.72 -14.50 -8.54
CA ARG A 61 1.97 -14.32 -7.79
C ARG A 61 2.97 -15.42 -8.09
N LYS A 62 2.52 -16.67 -8.21
CA LYS A 62 3.39 -17.81 -8.54
C LYS A 62 3.92 -17.71 -9.97
N ALA A 63 3.11 -17.24 -10.92
CA ALA A 63 3.53 -17.01 -12.29
C ALA A 63 4.56 -15.88 -12.41
N ASN A 64 4.40 -14.80 -11.65
CA ASN A 64 5.30 -13.65 -11.68
C ASN A 64 6.62 -13.86 -10.91
N LEU A 65 6.71 -14.94 -10.12
CA LEU A 65 7.93 -15.37 -9.41
C LEU A 65 8.75 -16.43 -10.18
N ALA A 66 8.26 -16.90 -11.33
CA ALA A 66 8.92 -17.88 -12.20
C ALA A 66 9.71 -17.20 -13.31
#